data_AF-A0A942JV95-F1
#
_entry.id   AF-A0A942JV95-F1
#
_cell.length_a   1.000
_cell.length_b   1.000
_cell.length_c   1.000
_cell.angle_alpha   90.00
_cell.angle_beta   90.00
_cell.angle_gamma   90.00
#
_symmetry.space_group_name_H-M   'P 1'
#
loop_
_entity.id
_entity.type
_entity.pdbx_description
1 polymer ?
#
loop_
_entity_poly.entity_id
_entity_poly.type
_entity_poly.pdbx_seq_one_letter_code
_entity_poly.pdbx_strand_id
1 'polypeptide(L)'
;KTREGSKVTKRYDEPKTPYARALISPDVSDAAKRRLTAHYETLNPVALKRDIVRLQKRLYELVALKESVRRREVQALELDDIYDESTNDVFDDILT
;
A
#
# COMPACT_ATOMS: atom_id res chain seq x y z
N LYS A 1 23.85 -25.82 -23.24
CA LYS A 1 23.27 -27.06 -22.68
C LYS A 1 24.07 -28.21 -23.26
N THR A 2 24.68 -29.03 -22.41
CA THR A 2 25.48 -30.18 -22.85
C THR A 2 24.77 -31.44 -22.41
N ARG A 3 24.75 -32.46 -23.27
CA ARG A 3 24.14 -33.75 -22.97
C ARG A 3 25.22 -34.83 -23.00
N GLU A 4 25.34 -35.56 -21.91
CA GLU A 4 26.16 -36.77 -21.79
C GLU A 4 25.20 -37.92 -21.44
N GLY A 5 24.95 -38.80 -22.41
CA GLY A 5 23.95 -39.87 -22.27
C GLY A 5 22.55 -39.32 -21.95
N SER A 6 21.94 -39.79 -20.87
CA SER A 6 20.64 -39.31 -20.35
C SER A 6 20.74 -38.03 -19.51
N LYS A 7 21.94 -37.58 -19.13
CA LYS A 7 22.14 -36.41 -18.26
C LYS A 7 22.25 -35.11 -19.07
N VAL A 8 21.55 -34.09 -18.61
CA VAL A 8 21.55 -32.75 -19.21
C VAL A 8 22.11 -31.74 -18.21
N THR A 9 23.22 -31.09 -18.58
CA THR A 9 23.80 -30.00 -17.80
C THR A 9 23.50 -28.66 -18.47
N LYS A 10 22.94 -27.72 -17.70
CA LYS A 10 22.73 -26.33 -18.11
C LYS A 10 23.69 -25.44 -17.33
N ARG A 11 24.48 -24.65 -18.04
CA ARG A 11 25.28 -23.57 -17.47
C ARG A 11 24.51 -22.27 -17.67
N TYR A 12 24.25 -21.57 -16.58
CA TYR A 12 23.62 -20.26 -16.59
C TYR A 12 24.68 -19.16 -16.53
N ASP A 13 24.30 -17.96 -16.93
CA ASP A 13 25.12 -16.77 -16.74
C ASP A 13 25.29 -16.44 -15.26
N GLU A 14 26.33 -15.66 -14.97
CA GLU A 14 26.51 -15.07 -13.65
C GLU A 14 25.30 -14.20 -13.24
N PRO A 15 24.91 -14.25 -11.96
CA PRO A 15 23.83 -13.42 -11.46
C PRO A 15 24.24 -11.95 -11.51
N LYS A 16 23.48 -11.16 -12.28
CA LYS A 16 23.66 -9.71 -12.42
C LYS A 16 22.30 -9.05 -12.40
N THR A 17 22.20 -7.89 -11.74
CA THR A 17 20.96 -7.11 -11.75
C THR A 17 20.64 -6.63 -13.17
N PRO A 18 19.37 -6.41 -13.53
CA PRO A 18 19.02 -5.83 -14.82
C PRO A 18 19.75 -4.52 -15.13
N TYR A 19 19.95 -3.67 -14.12
CA TYR A 19 20.76 -2.44 -14.23
C TYR A 19 22.20 -2.74 -14.65
N ALA A 20 22.89 -3.65 -13.96
CA ALA A 20 24.26 -4.02 -14.29
C ALA A 20 24.38 -4.66 -15.69
N ARG A 21 23.39 -5.46 -16.10
CA ARG A 21 23.34 -6.05 -17.46
C ARG A 21 23.19 -4.97 -18.53
N ALA A 22 22.33 -3.98 -18.31
CA ALA A 22 22.12 -2.88 -19.24
C ALA A 22 23.38 -2.01 -19.42
N LEU A 23 24.16 -1.79 -18.36
CA LEU A 23 25.41 -1.02 -18.46
C LEU A 23 26.50 -1.71 -19.28
N ILE A 24 26.55 -3.04 -19.25
CA ILE A 24 27.57 -3.83 -19.97
C ILE A 24 27.13 -4.13 -21.41
N SER A 25 25.83 -4.04 -21.71
CA SER A 25 25.31 -4.35 -23.04
C SER A 25 25.91 -3.43 -24.12
N PRO A 26 26.42 -3.98 -25.24
CA PRO A 26 26.89 -3.19 -26.38
C PRO A 26 25.74 -2.53 -27.16
N ASP A 27 24.53 -3.07 -27.04
CA ASP A 27 23.34 -2.56 -27.75
C ASP A 27 22.80 -1.26 -27.14
N VAL A 28 23.28 -0.88 -25.96
CA VAL A 28 22.87 0.33 -25.25
C VAL A 28 23.90 1.42 -25.50
N SER A 29 23.45 2.55 -26.03
CA SER A 29 24.32 3.71 -26.26
C SER A 29 24.85 4.30 -24.95
N ASP A 30 26.04 4.89 -24.99
CA ASP A 30 26.65 5.52 -23.81
C ASP A 30 25.82 6.67 -23.25
N ALA A 31 25.09 7.40 -24.12
CA ALA A 31 24.15 8.43 -23.69
C ALA A 31 23.02 7.84 -22.85
N ALA A 32 22.46 6.68 -23.25
CA ALA A 32 21.44 5.99 -22.49
C ALA A 32 21.98 5.45 -21.17
N LYS A 33 23.21 4.89 -21.16
CA LYS A 33 23.89 4.43 -19.93
C LYS A 33 24.07 5.57 -18.93
N ARG A 34 24.58 6.73 -19.37
CA ARG A 34 24.73 7.92 -18.51
C ARG A 34 23.42 8.37 -17.89
N ARG A 35 22.34 8.43 -18.68
CA ARG A 35 21.00 8.78 -18.18
C ARG A 35 20.49 7.77 -17.16
N LEU A 36 20.70 6.47 -17.41
CA LEU A 36 20.30 5.41 -16.50
C LEU A 36 21.06 5.49 -15.17
N THR A 37 22.37 5.76 -15.20
CA THR A 37 23.20 5.93 -14.01
C THR A 37 22.75 7.14 -13.19
N ALA A 38 22.57 8.31 -13.83
CA ALA A 38 22.10 9.51 -13.14
C ALA A 38 20.74 9.28 -12.45
N HIS A 39 19.81 8.58 -13.10
CA HIS A 39 18.53 8.24 -12.48
C HIS A 39 18.69 7.26 -11.32
N TYR A 40 19.51 6.22 -11.49
CA TYR A 40 19.77 5.22 -10.46
C TYR A 40 20.39 5.83 -9.20
N GLU A 41 21.32 6.77 -9.34
CA GLU A 41 21.95 7.47 -8.22
C GLU A 41 20.95 8.30 -7.41
N THR A 42 19.92 8.86 -8.05
CA THR A 42 18.85 9.59 -7.35
C THR A 42 17.83 8.68 -6.67
N LEU A 43 17.78 7.40 -7.04
CA LEU A 43 16.73 6.49 -6.61
C LEU A 43 17.09 5.80 -5.29
N ASN A 44 16.46 6.23 -4.20
CA ASN A 44 16.52 5.54 -2.91
C ASN A 44 15.25 4.68 -2.70
N PRO A 45 15.26 3.38 -3.05
CA PRO A 45 14.06 2.54 -2.96
C PRO A 45 13.58 2.33 -1.51
N VAL A 46 14.49 2.38 -0.53
CA VAL A 46 14.14 2.22 0.88
C VAL A 46 13.39 3.47 1.38
N ALA A 47 13.86 4.66 1.03
CA ALA A 47 13.16 5.91 1.34
C ALA A 47 11.79 5.95 0.67
N LEU A 48 11.72 5.63 -0.63
CA LEU A 48 10.46 5.61 -1.38
C LEU A 48 9.45 4.65 -0.75
N LYS A 49 9.88 3.44 -0.35
CA LYS A 49 9.01 2.48 0.34
C LYS A 49 8.47 3.04 1.65
N ARG A 50 9.32 3.68 2.46
CA ARG A 50 8.89 4.31 3.73
C ARG A 50 7.84 5.38 3.49
N ASP A 51 8.03 6.20 2.47
CA ASP A 51 7.10 7.26 2.11
C ASP A 51 5.74 6.71 1.68
N ILE A 52 5.73 5.70 0.81
CA ILE A 52 4.50 5.02 0.37
C ILE A 52 3.74 4.45 1.56
N VAL A 53 4.42 3.71 2.45
CA VAL A 53 3.79 3.10 3.63
C VAL A 53 3.22 4.17 4.56
N ARG A 54 3.95 5.27 4.78
CA ARG A 54 3.46 6.41 5.59
C ARG A 54 2.18 7.01 5.02
N LEU A 55 2.15 7.25 3.70
CA LEU A 55 1.00 7.82 3.01
C LEU A 55 -0.21 6.87 3.05
N GLN A 56 0.01 5.56 2.85
CA GLN A 56 -1.03 4.55 2.97
C GLN A 56 -1.63 4.53 4.38
N LYS A 57 -0.79 4.55 5.43
CA LYS A 57 -1.26 4.60 6.82
C LYS A 57 -2.14 5.82 7.07
N ARG A 58 -1.69 7.01 6.65
CA ARG A 58 -2.44 8.26 6.76
C ARG A 58 -3.81 8.16 6.07
N LEU A 59 -3.86 7.57 4.89
CA LEU A 59 -5.10 7.38 4.15
C LEU A 59 -6.07 6.46 4.91
N TYR A 60 -5.59 5.34 5.43
CA TYR A 60 -6.42 4.41 6.20
C TYR A 60 -6.96 5.02 7.49
N GLU A 61 -6.15 5.82 8.20
CA GLU A 61 -6.60 6.56 9.39
C GLU A 61 -7.73 7.52 9.06
N LEU A 62 -7.63 8.27 7.96
CA LEU A 62 -8.67 9.20 7.52
C LEU A 62 -9.97 8.48 7.15
N VAL A 63 -9.87 7.35 6.43
CA VAL A 63 -11.04 6.54 6.09
C VAL A 63 -11.69 5.98 7.35
N ALA A 64 -10.90 5.42 8.27
CA ALA A 64 -11.43 4.88 9.53
C ALA A 64 -12.14 5.97 10.37
N LEU A 65 -11.57 7.18 10.42
CA LEU A 65 -12.18 8.31 11.08
C LEU A 65 -13.53 8.67 10.42
N LYS A 66 -13.57 8.80 9.10
CA LYS A 66 -14.80 9.09 8.34
C LYS A 66 -15.89 8.06 8.64
N GLU A 67 -15.55 6.78 8.62
CA GLU A 67 -16.50 5.69 8.92
C GLU A 67 -16.98 5.72 10.38
N SER A 68 -16.12 6.11 11.32
CA SER A 68 -16.52 6.28 12.73
C SER A 68 -17.46 7.46 12.95
N VAL A 69 -17.30 8.53 12.18
CA VAL A 69 -18.19 9.70 12.22
C VAL A 69 -19.55 9.32 11.64
N ARG A 70 -19.56 8.74 10.44
CA ARG A 70 -20.80 8.27 9.80
C ARG A 70 -21.59 7.31 10.71
N ARG A 71 -20.91 6.35 11.36
CA ARG A 71 -21.58 5.43 12.29
C ARG A 71 -22.18 6.13 13.50
N ARG A 72 -21.50 7.15 14.05
CA ARG A 72 -22.04 7.95 15.16
C ARG A 72 -23.23 8.78 14.74
N GLU A 73 -23.20 9.36 13.54
CA GLU A 73 -24.33 10.11 12.98
C GLU A 73 -25.56 9.20 12.80
N VAL A 74 -25.38 7.99 12.24
CA VAL A 74 -26.47 7.01 12.11
C VAL A 74 -27.01 6.59 13.49
N GLN A 75 -26.13 6.30 14.45
CA GLN A 75 -26.56 5.94 15.81
C GLN A 75 -27.28 7.07 16.56
N ALA A 76 -26.87 8.33 16.33
CA ALA A 76 -27.53 9.48 16.93
C ALA A 76 -28.95 9.67 16.36
N LEU A 77 -29.12 9.50 15.06
CA LEU A 77 -30.44 9.53 14.40
C LEU A 77 -31.33 8.38 14.87
N GLU A 78 -30.78 7.17 15.03
CA GLU A 78 -31.52 6.02 15.58
C GLU A 78 -31.93 6.20 17.05
N LEU A 79 -31.20 7.01 17.84
CA LEU A 79 -31.57 7.32 19.22
C LEU A 79 -32.74 8.32 19.29
N ASP A 80 -32.76 9.32 18.41
CA ASP A 80 -33.86 10.29 18.30
C ASP A 80 -35.17 9.59 17.87
N ASP A 81 -35.10 8.55 17.03
CA ASP A 81 -36.26 7.74 16.62
C ASP A 81 -36.79 6.82 17.75
N ILE A 82 -36.01 6.56 18.80
CA ILE A 82 -36.43 5.78 20.00
C ILE A 82 -37.04 6.71 21.06
N TYR A 83 -36.64 7.97 21.11
CA TYR A 83 -37.25 9.02 21.94
C TYR A 83 -38.41 9.72 21.20
N ASP A 84 -39.47 8.97 20.91
CA ASP A 84 -40.76 9.58 20.59
C ASP A 84 -41.38 10.17 21.86
N GLU A 85 -42.04 11.34 21.76
CA GLU A 85 -42.70 12.05 22.88
C GLU A 85 -43.73 11.17 23.64
N SER A 86 -44.08 9.99 23.09
CA SER A 86 -44.95 8.98 23.70
C SER A 86 -44.31 8.11 24.81
N THR A 87 -42.98 8.17 25.03
CA THR A 87 -42.30 7.45 26.14
C THR A 87 -42.19 8.25 27.44
N ASN A 88 -42.62 9.51 27.45
CA ASN A 88 -42.61 10.36 28.65
C ASN A 88 -43.71 10.04 29.68
N ASP A 89 -44.75 9.27 29.32
CA ASP A 89 -45.90 9.04 30.22
C ASP A 89 -45.76 7.86 31.20
N VAL A 90 -44.61 7.15 31.24
CA VAL A 90 -44.47 5.92 32.06
C VAL A 90 -43.40 6.01 33.16
N PHE A 91 -42.55 7.03 33.17
CA PHE A 91 -41.43 7.10 34.12
C PHE A 91 -41.64 8.00 35.36
N ASP A 92 -42.75 8.72 35.47
CA ASP A 92 -43.05 9.56 36.64
C ASP A 92 -43.67 8.78 37.83
N ASP A 93 -44.05 7.50 37.65
CA ASP A 93 -44.77 6.71 38.66
C ASP A 93 -43.87 5.79 39.52
N ILE A 94 -42.54 5.89 39.39
CA ILE A 94 -41.57 5.04 40.13
C ILE A 94 -40.91 5.80 41.30
N LEU A 95 -41.17 7.10 41.47
CA LEU A 95 -40.58 7.93 42.52
C LEU A 95 -41.61 8.59 43.47
N THR A 96 -42.69 7.88 43.81
CA THR A 96 -43.57 8.24 44.95
C THR A 96 -43.73 7.08 45.92
#